data_AF-F9Q9H4-F1
#
_entry.id   AF-F9Q9H4-F1
#
_cell.length_a   1.000
_cell.length_b   1.000
_cell.length_c   1.000
_cell.angle_alpha   90.00
_cell.angle_beta   90.00
_cell.angle_gamma   90.00
#
_symmetry.space_group_name_H-M   'P 1'
#
loop_
_entity.id
_entity.type
_entity.pdbx_description
1 polymer ?
#
loop_
_entity_poly.entity_id
_entity_poly.type
_entity_poly.pdbx_seq_one_letter_code
_entity_poly.pdbx_strand_id
1 'polypeptide(L)'
;MYTQQPSEPIDWTHLEQTLTPSLLGNLQRIDLPFDLHIQQLSAKDWLLRQADIKGNIETTTLSSLELLLDSTNGELQLTRLDLQSSLGSLEGRGQAQLFGDFPVNLNLQANLNEIKEKIHSFCQKQC
;
A
#
# COMPACT_ATOMS: atom_id res chain seq x y z
N MET A 1 -27.90 14.68 -24.28
CA MET A 1 -26.52 14.43 -24.72
C MET A 1 -25.63 14.62 -23.50
N TYR A 2 -25.08 13.56 -22.93
CA TYR A 2 -24.16 13.65 -21.79
C TYR A 2 -22.92 12.81 -22.10
N THR A 3 -21.78 13.47 -22.17
CA THR A 3 -20.48 12.92 -22.54
C THR A 3 -19.86 12.20 -21.35
N GLN A 4 -19.53 10.92 -21.52
CA GLN A 4 -18.72 10.15 -20.56
C GLN A 4 -17.34 10.80 -20.50
N GLN A 5 -16.96 11.32 -19.33
CA GLN A 5 -15.61 11.82 -19.13
C GLN A 5 -14.70 10.59 -18.97
N PRO A 6 -13.70 10.41 -19.85
CA PRO A 6 -12.79 9.27 -19.77
C PRO A 6 -12.03 9.34 -18.45
N SER A 7 -11.93 8.22 -17.72
CA SER A 7 -10.97 8.11 -16.62
C SER A 7 -9.59 8.38 -17.18
N GLU A 8 -8.97 9.47 -16.74
CA GLU A 8 -7.64 9.86 -17.22
C GLU A 8 -6.67 8.69 -17.04
N PRO A 9 -5.86 8.37 -18.07
CA PRO A 9 -4.83 7.35 -17.96
C PRO A 9 -3.97 7.63 -16.72
N ILE A 10 -3.70 6.60 -15.93
CA ILE A 10 -2.81 6.72 -14.77
C ILE A 10 -1.47 7.26 -15.28
N ASP A 11 -1.13 8.48 -14.85
CA ASP A 11 0.10 9.15 -15.22
C ASP A 11 1.26 8.58 -14.42
N TRP A 12 1.81 7.48 -14.93
CA TRP A 12 3.00 6.82 -14.40
C TRP A 12 4.18 7.77 -14.24
N THR A 13 4.29 8.77 -15.12
CA THR A 13 5.35 9.80 -15.10
C THR A 13 5.22 10.69 -13.87
N HIS A 14 4.00 11.13 -13.55
CA HIS A 14 3.73 11.94 -12.37
C HIS A 14 3.92 11.11 -11.08
N LEU A 15 3.53 9.83 -11.11
CA LEU A 15 3.72 8.90 -10.00
C LEU A 15 5.22 8.68 -9.72
N GLU A 16 6.01 8.44 -10.77
CA GLU A 16 7.46 8.30 -10.68
C GLU A 16 8.10 9.60 -10.17
N GLN A 17 7.68 10.77 -10.65
CA GLN A 17 8.16 12.07 -10.16
C GLN A 17 7.82 12.34 -8.69
N THR A 18 6.67 11.87 -8.22
CA THR A 18 6.28 11.97 -6.80
C THR A 18 7.11 11.02 -5.91
N LEU A 19 7.58 9.92 -6.47
CA LEU A 19 8.45 8.92 -5.82
C LEU A 19 9.95 9.16 -6.06
N THR A 20 10.31 10.09 -6.96
CA THR A 20 11.68 10.48 -7.33
C THR A 20 12.41 11.20 -6.20
N PRO A 21 11.82 12.12 -5.41
CA PRO A 21 12.46 12.51 -4.17
C PRO A 21 12.62 11.26 -3.31
N SER A 22 13.81 11.05 -2.75
CA SER A 22 14.04 9.93 -1.83
C SER A 22 12.86 9.87 -0.84
N LEU A 23 12.20 8.71 -0.73
CA LEU A 23 11.10 8.48 0.22
C LEU A 23 11.46 8.94 1.65
N LEU A 24 12.77 9.06 1.93
CA LEU A 24 13.40 9.52 3.16
C LEU A 24 14.10 10.90 2.99
N GLY A 25 13.46 11.85 2.29
CA GLY A 25 14.02 13.17 1.98
C GLY A 25 14.73 13.86 3.14
N ASN A 26 16.00 14.22 2.95
CA ASN A 26 16.82 15.08 3.83
C ASN A 26 16.94 14.62 5.30
N LEU A 27 16.70 13.34 5.60
CA LEU A 27 16.95 12.78 6.91
C LEU A 27 18.40 12.30 6.96
N GLN A 28 19.26 12.96 7.75
CA GLN A 28 20.64 12.49 7.94
C GLN A 28 20.70 11.17 8.74
N ARG A 29 19.65 10.88 9.49
CA ARG A 29 19.54 9.76 10.42
C ARG A 29 18.07 9.52 10.77
N ILE A 30 17.57 8.30 10.62
CA ILE A 30 16.27 7.89 11.16
C ILE A 30 16.54 7.19 12.48
N ASP A 31 16.62 7.96 13.57
CA ASP A 31 16.68 7.41 14.92
C ASP A 31 15.28 6.95 15.32
N LEU A 32 15.04 5.63 15.24
CA LEU A 32 13.91 5.05 15.93
C LEU A 32 14.17 5.20 17.44
N PRO A 33 13.25 5.81 18.21
CA PRO A 33 13.44 6.04 19.64
C PRO A 33 13.43 4.75 20.48
N PHE A 34 13.19 3.60 19.84
CA PHE A 34 13.24 2.27 20.41
C PHE A 34 13.49 1.23 19.31
N ASP A 35 14.15 0.12 19.67
CA ASP A 35 14.20 -1.07 18.84
C ASP A 35 12.77 -1.64 18.68
N LEU A 36 12.39 -1.94 17.44
CA LEU A 36 11.03 -2.34 17.11
C LEU A 36 11.02 -3.83 16.77
N HIS A 37 10.59 -4.63 17.74
CA HIS A 37 10.51 -6.09 17.62
C HIS A 37 9.04 -6.52 17.49
N ILE A 38 8.54 -6.58 16.26
CA ILE A 38 7.24 -7.17 15.96
C ILE A 38 7.46 -8.67 15.70
N GLN A 39 7.44 -9.44 16.80
CA GLN A 39 7.55 -10.90 16.74
C GLN A 39 6.48 -11.52 15.84
N GLN A 40 5.24 -11.01 15.95
CA GLN A 40 4.14 -11.30 15.04
C GLN A 40 2.99 -10.32 15.32
N LEU A 41 2.62 -9.52 14.34
CA LEU A 41 1.35 -8.79 14.32
C LEU A 41 0.42 -9.53 13.36
N SER A 42 -0.71 -10.03 13.88
CA SER A 42 -1.73 -10.68 13.09
C SER A 42 -3.07 -9.96 13.27
N ALA A 43 -3.74 -9.68 12.16
CA ALA A 43 -5.07 -9.10 12.14
C ALA A 43 -5.97 -9.85 11.17
N LYS A 44 -7.27 -9.87 11.47
CA LYS A 44 -8.33 -10.44 10.62
C LYS A 44 -9.54 -9.52 10.62
N ASP A 45 -10.25 -9.51 9.49
CA ASP A 45 -11.52 -8.82 9.31
C ASP A 45 -11.47 -7.33 9.69
N TRP A 46 -10.36 -6.68 9.36
CA TRP A 46 -10.17 -5.27 9.63
C TRP A 46 -10.95 -4.41 8.65
N LEU A 47 -11.60 -3.38 9.18
CA LEU A 47 -12.33 -2.40 8.39
C LEU A 47 -11.49 -1.12 8.30
N LEU A 48 -10.86 -0.90 7.16
CA LEU A 48 -10.11 0.31 6.87
C LEU A 48 -11.09 1.39 6.42
N ARG A 49 -11.08 2.53 7.11
CA ARG A 49 -11.78 3.75 6.69
C ARG A 49 -10.74 4.78 6.32
N GLN A 50 -10.77 5.26 5.08
CA GLN A 50 -9.88 6.29 4.58
C GLN A 50 -10.71 7.45 4.06
N ALA A 51 -10.35 8.67 4.44
CA ALA A 51 -10.93 9.86 3.84
C ALA A 51 -10.11 10.23 2.60
N ASP A 52 -10.76 10.43 1.46
CA ASP A 52 -10.11 11.02 0.30
C ASP A 52 -9.80 12.51 0.53
N ILE A 53 -9.09 13.12 -0.41
CA ILE A 53 -8.73 14.56 -0.41
C ILE A 53 -9.96 15.49 -0.41
N LYS A 54 -11.16 14.97 -0.72
CA LYS A 54 -12.43 15.70 -0.74
C LYS A 54 -13.27 15.43 0.52
N GLY A 55 -12.77 14.60 1.45
CA GLY A 55 -13.44 14.22 2.69
C GLY A 55 -14.46 13.07 2.56
N ASN A 56 -14.53 12.39 1.42
CA ASN A 56 -15.36 11.20 1.27
C ASN A 56 -14.70 10.02 2.00
N ILE A 57 -15.48 9.30 2.81
CA ILE A 57 -14.98 8.14 3.55
C ILE A 57 -15.20 6.89 2.69
N GLU A 58 -14.11 6.34 2.18
CA GLU A 58 -14.10 5.00 1.59
C GLU A 58 -13.81 3.97 2.66
N THR A 59 -14.53 2.85 2.58
CA THR A 59 -14.40 1.75 3.53
C THR A 59 -14.03 0.47 2.78
N THR A 60 -12.90 -0.12 3.13
CA THR A 60 -12.39 -1.36 2.52
C THR A 60 -12.13 -2.40 3.60
N THR A 61 -12.44 -3.65 3.29
CA THR A 61 -12.22 -4.79 4.17
C THR A 61 -10.86 -5.42 3.90
N LEU A 62 -10.06 -5.52 4.96
CA LEU A 62 -8.84 -6.30 5.00
C LEU A 62 -9.15 -7.66 5.63
N SER A 63 -9.02 -8.73 4.86
CA SER A 63 -9.32 -10.08 5.31
C SER A 63 -8.27 -10.58 6.31
N SER A 64 -6.99 -10.36 6.03
CA SER A 64 -5.92 -10.66 6.96
C SER A 64 -4.67 -9.80 6.75
N LEU A 65 -3.91 -9.64 7.83
CA LEU A 65 -2.55 -9.11 7.84
C LEU A 65 -1.69 -9.99 8.74
N GLU A 66 -0.52 -10.38 8.26
CA GLU A 66 0.60 -10.85 9.07
C GLU A 66 1.82 -9.95 8.82
N LEU A 67 2.40 -9.44 9.89
CA LEU A 67 3.62 -8.65 9.86
C LEU A 67 4.61 -9.19 10.90
N LEU A 68 5.78 -9.58 10.42
CA LEU A 68 6.95 -9.92 11.23
C LEU A 68 8.08 -9.01 10.81
N LEU A 69 8.50 -8.15 11.72
CA LEU A 69 9.50 -7.14 11.46
C LEU A 69 10.31 -6.89 12.72
N ASP A 70 11.63 -6.89 12.55
CA ASP A 70 12.57 -6.52 13.59
C ASP A 70 13.34 -5.27 13.17
N SER A 71 13.61 -4.40 14.14
CA SER A 71 14.42 -3.21 14.00
C SER A 71 15.35 -3.13 15.18
N THR A 72 16.65 -3.20 14.95
CA THR A 72 17.65 -3.06 16.02
C THR A 72 18.81 -2.24 15.51
N ASN A 73 19.24 -1.24 16.28
CA ASN A 73 20.38 -0.39 15.90
C ASN A 73 20.26 0.21 14.49
N GLY A 74 19.04 0.54 14.06
CA GLY A 74 18.75 1.10 12.74
C GLY A 74 18.84 0.12 11.57
N GLU A 75 18.94 -1.18 11.82
CA GLU A 75 18.73 -2.20 10.80
C GLU A 75 17.30 -2.72 10.91
N LEU A 76 16.51 -2.52 9.86
CA LEU A 76 15.18 -3.09 9.70
C LEU A 76 15.28 -4.41 8.92
N GLN A 77 14.65 -5.45 9.44
CA GLN A 77 14.46 -6.73 8.79
C GLN A 77 12.96 -7.02 8.70
N LEU A 78 12.40 -6.90 7.50
CA LEU A 78 11.05 -7.38 7.18
C LEU A 78 11.13 -8.87 6.83
N THR A 79 10.77 -9.72 7.78
CA THR A 79 10.76 -11.18 7.59
C THR A 79 9.51 -11.62 6.83
N ARG A 80 8.36 -11.00 7.13
CA ARG A 80 7.09 -11.27 6.46
C ARG A 80 6.18 -10.06 6.52
N LEU A 81 5.69 -9.67 5.35
CA LEU A 81 4.43 -8.98 5.16
C LEU A 81 3.54 -9.92 4.34
N ASP A 82 2.37 -10.26 4.84
CA ASP A 82 1.34 -10.98 4.10
C ASP A 82 0.01 -10.28 4.37
N LEU A 83 -0.59 -9.74 3.34
CA LEU A 83 -1.80 -8.95 3.41
C LEU A 83 -2.80 -9.48 2.38
N GLN A 84 -4.02 -9.76 2.84
CA GLN A 84 -5.10 -10.26 2.01
C GLN A 84 -6.28 -9.29 2.13
N SER A 85 -6.81 -8.86 1.00
CA SER A 85 -7.93 -7.93 0.91
C SER A 85 -8.89 -8.30 -0.21
N SER A 86 -10.05 -7.65 -0.23
CA SER A 86 -10.99 -7.78 -1.35
C SER A 86 -10.38 -7.31 -2.69
N LEU A 87 -9.41 -6.41 -2.66
CA LEU A 87 -8.76 -5.84 -3.84
C LEU A 87 -7.58 -6.70 -4.34
N GLY A 88 -7.08 -7.63 -3.53
CA GLY A 88 -5.92 -8.45 -3.86
C GLY A 88 -5.08 -8.84 -2.66
N SER A 89 -3.93 -9.45 -2.95
CA SER A 89 -2.92 -9.85 -1.97
C SER A 89 -1.61 -9.08 -2.15
N LEU A 90 -0.90 -8.87 -1.04
CA LEU A 90 0.45 -8.30 -1.01
C LEU A 90 1.33 -9.14 -0.09
N GLU A 91 2.40 -9.67 -0.65
CA GLU A 91 3.45 -10.34 0.09
C GLU A 91 4.74 -9.53 0.02
N GLY A 92 5.53 -9.53 1.09
CA GLY A 92 6.72 -8.73 1.18
C GLY A 92 7.77 -9.25 2.13
N ARG A 93 9.04 -9.06 1.76
CA ARG A 93 10.23 -9.34 2.58
C ARG A 93 11.33 -8.37 2.21
N GLY A 94 12.24 -8.10 3.13
CA GLY A 94 13.36 -7.24 2.83
C GLY A 94 14.12 -6.78 4.04
N GLN A 95 15.05 -5.87 3.80
CA GLN A 95 15.89 -5.25 4.79
C GLN A 95 16.16 -3.80 4.40
N ALA A 96 16.34 -2.95 5.39
CA ALA A 96 16.71 -1.56 5.18
C ALA A 96 17.64 -1.10 6.30
N GLN A 97 18.62 -0.26 5.96
CA GLN A 97 19.33 0.51 6.98
C GLN A 97 18.71 1.89 7.09
N LEU A 98 18.52 2.34 8.32
CA LEU A 98 17.93 3.62 8.71
C LEU A 98 18.99 4.71 8.93
N PHE A 99 20.25 4.41 8.61
CA PHE A 99 21.41 5.26 8.78
C PHE A 99 22.32 5.20 7.55
N GLY A 100 23.19 6.21 7.41
CA GLY A 100 24.14 6.28 6.30
C GLY A 100 23.44 6.60 4.98
N ASP A 101 23.73 5.80 3.95
CA ASP A 101 23.15 5.99 2.61
C ASP A 101 21.79 5.28 2.45
N PHE A 102 21.21 4.77 3.55
CA PHE A 102 19.92 4.08 3.58
C PHE A 102 19.78 2.96 2.54
N PRO A 103 20.69 1.97 2.48
CA PRO A 103 20.52 0.83 1.59
C PRO A 103 19.22 0.09 1.90
N VAL A 104 18.38 -0.07 0.87
CA VAL A 104 17.11 -0.80 0.95
C VAL A 104 17.13 -1.94 -0.05
N ASN A 105 16.82 -3.14 0.42
CA ASN A 105 16.50 -4.28 -0.42
C ASN A 105 15.11 -4.79 -0.02
N LEU A 106 14.13 -4.49 -0.85
CA LEU A 106 12.74 -4.81 -0.60
C LEU A 106 12.18 -5.59 -1.79
N ASN A 107 11.59 -6.74 -1.51
CA ASN A 107 10.84 -7.52 -2.47
C ASN A 107 9.36 -7.46 -2.08
N LEU A 108 8.53 -6.98 -3.00
CA LEU A 108 7.08 -6.94 -2.86
C LEU A 108 6.46 -7.67 -4.05
N GLN A 109 5.52 -8.55 -3.76
CA GLN A 109 4.70 -9.21 -4.75
C GLN A 109 3.23 -8.88 -4.48
N ALA A 110 2.62 -8.17 -5.43
CA ALA A 110 1.20 -7.85 -5.38
C ALA A 110 0.45 -8.68 -6.41
N ASN A 111 -0.65 -9.31 -6.00
CA ASN A 111 -1.63 -9.90 -6.89
C ASN A 111 -2.93 -9.12 -6.77
N LEU A 112 -3.25 -8.35 -7.79
CA LEU A 112 -4.47 -7.54 -7.79
C LEU A 112 -5.62 -8.36 -8.36
N ASN A 113 -6.75 -8.36 -7.65
CA ASN A 113 -7.98 -8.93 -8.17
C ASN A 113 -8.52 -8.01 -9.26
N GLU A 114 -9.26 -8.57 -10.22
CA GLU A 114 -9.98 -7.78 -11.20
C GLU A 114 -10.90 -6.79 -10.47
N ILE A 115 -10.60 -5.50 -10.62
CA ILE A 115 -11.47 -4.42 -10.15
C ILE A 115 -12.70 -4.48 -11.04
N LYS A 116 -13.72 -5.19 -10.59
CA LYS A 116 -15.04 -5.13 -11.20
C LYS A 116 -15.60 -3.75 -10.91
N GLU A 117 -15.24 -2.79 -11.74
CA GLU A 117 -16.12 -1.64 -11.93
C GLU A 117 -17.49 -2.22 -12.28
N LYS A 118 -18.48 -1.93 -11.44
CA LYS A 118 -19.86 -2.03 -11.87
C LYS A 118 -20.02 -1.01 -13.00
N ILE A 119 -19.73 -1.43 -14.22
CA ILE A 119 -20.39 -0.86 -15.38
C ILE A 119 -21.86 -1.11 -15.09
N HIS A 120 -22.56 -0.06 -14.68
CA HIS A 120 -23.99 -0.10 -14.46
C HIS A 120 -24.60 -0.33 -15.84
N SER A 121 -24.79 -1.61 -16.19
CA SER A 121 -25.45 -2.02 -17.41
C SER A 121 -26.92 -1.59 -17.29
N PHE A 122 -27.23 -0.39 -17.76
CA PHE A 122 -28.58 0.05 -18.03
C PHE A 122 -29.05 -0.68 -19.29
N CYS A 123 -29.44 -1.94 -19.12
CA CYS A 123 -30.26 -2.64 -20.11
C CYS A 123 -31.59 -2.97 -19.43
N GLN A 124 -32.58 -2.08 -19.58
CA GLN A 124 -33.97 -2.46 -19.45
C GLN A 124 -34.82 -1.82 -20.54
N LYS A 125 -35.29 -2.69 -21.44
CA LYS A 125 -36.59 -2.71 -22.16
C LYS A 125 -36.84 -1.54 -23.14
N GLN A 126 -37.30 -1.74 -24.38
CA GLN A 126 -38.22 -2.74 -24.91
C GLN A 126 -38.10 -2.79 -26.45
N CYS A 127 -38.26 -3.98 -27.04
CA CYS A 127 -38.66 -4.15 -28.44
C CYS A 127 -40.02 -3.50 -28.72
#